data_AF-A0A938NS76-F1
#
_entry.id   AF-A0A938NS76-F1
#
_cell.length_a   1.000
_cell.length_b   1.000
_cell.length_c   1.000
_cell.angle_alpha   90.00
_cell.angle_beta   90.00
_cell.angle_gamma   90.00
#
_symmetry.space_group_name_H-M   'P 1'
#
loop_
_entity.id
_entity.type
_entity.pdbx_description
1 polymer ?
#
loop_
_entity_poly.entity_id
_entity_poly.type
_entity_poly.pdbx_seq_one_letter_code
_entity_poly.pdbx_strand_id
1 'polypeptide(L)'
;MKPIAYYITAHGYGHGTRSCDVLNSLSRRCPSQPVIVTTDLPLDFLRNRLANSPQITIRPGAFDVGLIQKDSIQSDLSQTLERLGALYSREQDWIDQE
;
A
#
# COMPACT_ATOMS: atom_id res chain seq x y z
N MET A 1 2.46 -14.57 18.03
CA MET A 1 2.66 -14.77 16.58
C MET A 1 3.29 -13.53 16.00
N LYS A 2 4.21 -13.65 15.04
CA LYS A 2 4.80 -12.48 14.37
C LYS A 2 3.79 -11.91 13.35
N PRO A 3 3.63 -10.59 13.25
CA PRO A 3 2.75 -9.99 12.25
C PRO A 3 3.30 -10.22 10.83
N ILE A 4 2.40 -10.31 9.85
CA ILE A 4 2.77 -10.25 8.43
C ILE A 4 2.81 -8.77 8.04
N ALA A 5 3.95 -8.31 7.51
CA ALA A 5 4.03 -7.02 6.85
C ALA A 5 3.57 -7.16 5.39
N TYR A 6 2.56 -6.40 4.99
CA TYR A 6 1.95 -6.47 3.66
C TYR A 6 1.94 -5.08 3.01
N TYR A 7 2.71 -4.91 1.95
CA TYR A 7 2.85 -3.62 1.26
C TYR A 7 1.95 -3.56 0.03
N ILE A 8 1.25 -2.45 -0.17
CA ILE A 8 0.43 -2.20 -1.36
C ILE A 8 0.88 -0.90 -2.00
N THR A 9 1.29 -0.97 -3.26
CA THR A 9 1.59 0.21 -4.07
C THR A 9 0.30 0.89 -4.52
N ALA A 10 0.23 2.22 -4.42
CA ALA A 10 -0.99 2.98 -4.68
C ALA A 10 -1.05 3.65 -6.07
N HIS A 11 -0.70 2.93 -7.13
CA HIS A 11 -0.82 3.43 -8.52
C HIS A 11 -2.25 3.28 -9.07
N GLY A 12 -3.24 3.59 -8.25
CA GLY A 12 -4.67 3.37 -8.47
C GLY A 12 -5.27 2.22 -7.65
N TYR A 13 -6.60 2.04 -7.77
CA TYR A 13 -7.36 1.10 -6.92
C TYR A 13 -7.24 -0.38 -7.33
N GLY A 14 -6.58 -0.69 -8.45
CA GLY A 14 -6.46 -2.07 -8.96
C GLY A 14 -5.65 -2.97 -8.02
N HIS A 15 -4.47 -2.49 -7.59
CA HIS A 15 -3.64 -3.19 -6.61
C HIS A 15 -4.37 -3.32 -5.28
N GLY A 16 -4.92 -2.21 -4.76
CA GLY A 16 -5.71 -2.19 -3.53
C GLY A 16 -6.85 -3.20 -3.51
N THR A 17 -7.65 -3.26 -4.58
CA THR A 17 -8.81 -4.18 -4.65
C THR A 17 -8.36 -5.64 -4.60
N ARG A 18 -7.38 -6.02 -5.42
CA ARG A 18 -6.85 -7.40 -5.45
C ARG A 18 -6.19 -7.79 -4.13
N SER A 19 -5.43 -6.87 -3.53
CA SER A 19 -4.81 -7.09 -2.22
C SER A 19 -5.86 -7.26 -1.13
N CYS A 20 -6.94 -6.47 -1.14
CA CYS A 20 -8.04 -6.66 -0.18
C CYS A 20 -8.70 -8.04 -0.31
N ASP A 21 -8.84 -8.59 -1.52
CA ASP A 21 -9.40 -9.93 -1.71
C ASP A 21 -8.51 -11.01 -1.10
N VAL A 22 -7.18 -10.90 -1.29
CA VAL A 22 -6.19 -11.78 -0.66
C VAL A 22 -6.25 -11.67 0.86
N LEU A 23 -6.24 -10.44 1.39
CA LEU A 23 -6.28 -10.16 2.83
C LEU A 23 -7.56 -10.68 3.48
N ASN A 24 -8.71 -10.49 2.85
CA ASN A 24 -9.98 -11.04 3.33
C ASN A 24 -9.98 -12.57 3.31
N SER A 25 -9.39 -13.20 2.30
CA SER A 25 -9.24 -14.66 2.26
C SER A 25 -8.29 -15.16 3.36
N LEU A 26 -7.20 -14.46 3.61
CA LEU A 26 -6.28 -14.77 4.71
C LEU A 26 -6.99 -14.63 6.05
N SER A 27 -7.71 -13.53 6.26
CA SER A 27 -8.46 -13.26 7.49
C SER A 27 -9.47 -14.36 7.81
N ARG A 28 -10.22 -14.85 6.81
CA ARG A 28 -11.16 -15.96 7.00
C ARG A 28 -10.49 -17.28 7.39
N ARG A 29 -9.33 -17.57 6.83
CA ARG A 29 -8.61 -18.85 7.04
C ARG A 29 -7.74 -18.83 8.29
N CYS A 30 -7.22 -17.66 8.65
CA CYS A 30 -6.30 -17.43 9.75
C CYS A 30 -6.74 -16.22 10.57
N PRO A 31 -7.89 -16.30 11.28
CA PRO A 31 -8.50 -15.15 11.97
C PRO A 31 -7.62 -14.53 13.06
N SER A 32 -6.65 -15.28 13.59
CA SER A 32 -5.74 -14.84 14.65
C SER A 32 -4.38 -14.35 14.16
N GLN A 33 -4.09 -14.41 12.85
CA GLN A 33 -2.80 -13.98 12.28
C GLN A 33 -2.79 -12.45 12.11
N PRO A 34 -1.98 -11.69 12.86
CA PRO A 34 -1.93 -10.25 12.72
C PRO A 34 -1.30 -9.86 11.37
N VAL A 35 -1.84 -8.81 10.74
CA VAL A 35 -1.30 -8.25 9.50
C VAL A 35 -1.20 -6.73 9.62
N ILE A 36 -0.08 -6.18 9.20
CA ILE A 36 0.11 -4.73 9.06
C ILE A 36 0.15 -4.43 7.56
N VAL A 37 -0.84 -3.68 7.08
CA VAL A 37 -0.92 -3.22 5.70
C VAL A 37 -0.32 -1.83 5.61
N THR A 38 0.75 -1.69 4.84
CA THR A 38 1.40 -0.41 4.59
C THR A 38 1.12 0.07 3.17
N THR A 39 0.49 1.23 3.06
CA THR A 39 0.09 1.83 1.77
C THR A 39 -0.33 3.29 1.94
N ASP A 40 -0.29 4.06 0.86
CA ASP A 40 -0.85 5.41 0.75
C ASP A 40 -2.21 5.45 0.04
N LEU A 41 -2.84 4.28 -0.21
CA LEU A 41 -4.23 4.21 -0.65
C LEU A 41 -5.18 4.90 0.36
N PRO A 42 -6.30 5.49 -0.10
CA PRO A 42 -7.25 6.16 0.79
C PRO A 42 -7.77 5.24 1.90
N LEU A 43 -7.70 5.72 3.14
CA LEU A 43 -8.04 4.93 4.32
C LEU A 43 -9.51 4.46 4.31
N ASP A 44 -10.43 5.29 3.81
CA ASP A 44 -11.84 4.95 3.72
C ASP A 44 -12.11 3.82 2.71
N PHE A 45 -11.35 3.78 1.60
CA PHE A 45 -11.39 2.66 0.66
C PHE A 45 -10.98 1.34 1.34
N LEU A 46 -9.88 1.36 2.09
CA LEU A 46 -9.37 0.18 2.79
C LEU A 46 -10.30 -0.28 3.91
N ARG A 47 -10.79 0.65 4.74
CA ARG A 47 -11.74 0.38 5.83
C ARG A 47 -13.01 -0.28 5.31
N ASN A 48 -13.54 0.21 4.19
CA ASN A 48 -14.73 -0.37 3.57
C ASN A 48 -14.47 -1.81 3.09
N ARG A 49 -13.35 -2.04 2.39
CA ARG A 49 -13.00 -3.35 1.81
C ARG A 49 -12.58 -4.39 2.83
N LEU A 50 -12.02 -3.98 3.97
CA LEU A 50 -11.45 -4.84 5.02
C LEU A 50 -12.25 -4.83 6.32
N ALA A 51 -13.49 -4.32 6.30
CA ALA A 51 -14.32 -4.13 7.50
C ALA A 51 -14.48 -5.39 8.39
N ASN A 52 -14.42 -6.58 7.79
CA ASN A 52 -14.58 -7.87 8.47
C ASN A 52 -13.24 -8.52 8.86
N SER A 53 -12.13 -7.77 8.88
CA SER A 53 -10.78 -8.26 9.15
C SER A 53 -10.12 -7.48 10.29
N PRO A 54 -10.56 -7.67 11.55
CA PRO A 54 -10.14 -6.87 12.70
C PRO A 54 -8.67 -7.06 13.12
N GLN A 55 -8.02 -8.12 12.66
CA GLN A 55 -6.60 -8.39 12.90
C GLN A 55 -5.66 -7.64 11.94
N ILE A 56 -6.23 -6.87 10.99
CA ILE A 56 -5.48 -6.09 10.02
C ILE A 56 -5.39 -4.63 10.50
N THR A 57 -4.17 -4.15 10.71
CA THR A 57 -3.87 -2.74 11.00
C THR A 57 -3.38 -2.06 9.75
N ILE A 58 -3.84 -0.83 9.49
CA ILE A 58 -3.40 -0.02 8.34
C ILE A 58 -2.41 1.04 8.82
N ARG A 59 -1.23 1.08 8.19
CA ARG A 59 -0.20 2.10 8.39
C ARG A 59 -0.01 2.89 7.09
N PRO A 60 -0.16 4.22 7.09
CA PRO A 60 0.18 5.04 5.92
C PRO A 60 1.66 4.88 5.54
N GLY A 61 1.95 4.70 4.25
CA GLY A 61 3.33 4.67 3.76
C GLY A 61 3.42 4.42 2.25
N ALA A 62 4.27 5.18 1.57
CA ALA A 62 4.50 5.08 0.12
C ALA A 62 5.99 4.81 -0.13
N PHE A 63 6.30 3.61 -0.62
CA PHE A 63 7.67 3.15 -0.91
C PHE A 63 7.90 2.94 -2.40
N ASP A 64 6.91 3.27 -3.21
CA ASP A 64 6.94 3.15 -4.66
C ASP A 64 6.19 4.34 -5.26
N VAL A 65 6.78 4.97 -6.26
CA VAL A 65 6.21 6.12 -6.99
C VAL A 65 5.51 5.70 -8.29
N GLY A 66 5.76 4.48 -8.75
CA GLY A 66 5.18 3.92 -9.97
C GLY A 66 5.55 4.72 -11.20
N LEU A 67 4.61 4.78 -12.15
CA LEU A 67 4.68 5.67 -13.30
C LEU A 67 3.53 6.66 -13.20
N ILE A 68 3.87 7.92 -12.96
CA ILE A 68 2.85 8.96 -12.89
C ILE A 68 2.27 9.16 -14.29
N GLN A 69 0.97 9.32 -14.36
CA GLN A 69 0.24 9.43 -15.62
C GLN A 69 -0.20 10.88 -15.86
N LYS A 70 0.00 11.38 -17.08
CA LYS A 70 -0.61 12.66 -17.53
C LYS A 70 -2.09 12.47 -17.86
N ASP A 71 -2.39 11.30 -18.44
CA ASP A 71 -3.72 10.87 -18.85
C ASP A 71 -3.77 9.33 -18.92
N SER A 72 -4.86 8.76 -19.46
CA SER A 72 -5.07 7.31 -19.51
C SER A 72 -4.08 6.52 -20.38
N ILE A 73 -3.29 7.17 -21.23
CA ILE A 73 -2.35 6.50 -22.16
C ILE A 73 -0.92 7.06 -22.11
N GLN A 74 -0.70 8.24 -21.54
CA GLN A 74 0.61 8.89 -21.47
C GLN A 74 1.16 8.93 -20.04
N SER A 75 2.43 8.56 -19.89
CA SER A 75 3.19 8.71 -18.65
C SER A 75 3.89 10.07 -18.56
N ASP A 76 3.97 10.62 -17.36
CA ASP A 76 4.80 11.77 -16.99
C ASP A 76 6.14 11.32 -16.42
N LEU A 77 7.12 11.12 -17.31
CA LEU A 77 8.46 10.70 -16.89
C LEU A 77 9.18 11.77 -16.07
N SER A 78 8.95 13.06 -16.37
CA SER A 78 9.57 14.16 -15.64
C SER A 78 9.06 14.21 -14.21
N GLN A 79 7.74 14.15 -14.01
CA GLN A 79 7.15 14.11 -12.67
C GLN A 79 7.50 12.81 -11.93
N THR A 80 7.55 11.68 -12.63
CA THR A 80 7.97 10.41 -12.04
C THR A 80 9.40 10.51 -11.50
N LEU A 81 10.34 11.06 -12.28
CA LEU A 81 11.73 11.23 -11.86
C LEU A 81 11.84 12.18 -10.66
N GLU A 82 11.07 13.26 -10.64
CA GLU A 82 11.00 14.19 -9.51
C GLU A 82 10.54 13.48 -8.23
N ARG A 83 9.44 12.74 -8.28
CA ARG A 83 8.91 12.00 -7.13
C ARG A 83 9.86 10.89 -6.68
N LEU A 84 10.50 10.20 -7.62
CA LEU A 84 11.52 9.20 -7.31
C LEU A 84 12.70 9.83 -6.57
N GLY A 85 13.19 10.98 -7.02
CA GLY A 85 14.22 11.74 -6.33
C GLY A 85 13.81 12.15 -4.92
N ALA A 86 12.57 12.58 -4.73
CA ALA A 86 12.03 12.91 -3.41
C ALA A 86 11.85 11.70 -2.48
N LEU A 87 11.58 10.51 -3.03
CA LEU A 87 11.54 9.27 -2.26
C LEU A 87 12.94 8.91 -1.77
N TYR A 88 13.93 8.90 -2.67
CA TYR A 88 15.32 8.56 -2.34
C TYR A 88 16.01 9.57 -1.43
N SER A 89 15.67 10.86 -1.50
CA SER A 89 16.24 11.86 -0.58
C SER A 89 15.89 11.59 0.89
N ARG A 90 14.91 10.72 1.14
CA ARG A 90 14.46 10.28 2.46
C ARG A 90 14.66 8.78 2.69
N GLU A 91 15.51 8.13 1.90
CA GLU A 91 15.72 6.66 1.97
C GLU A 91 16.03 6.19 3.40
N GLN A 92 16.96 6.85 4.10
CA GLN A 92 17.31 6.47 5.46
C GLN A 92 16.13 6.63 6.44
N ASP A 93 15.37 7.73 6.34
CA ASP A 93 14.16 7.92 7.17
C ASP A 93 13.17 6.76 6.98
N TRP A 94 13.03 6.25 5.75
CA TRP A 94 12.14 5.14 5.42
C TRP A 94 12.65 3.81 5.95
N ILE A 95 13.95 3.56 5.84
CA ILE A 95 14.59 2.35 6.38
C ILE A 95 14.47 2.32 7.90
N ASP A 96 14.70 3.45 8.58
CA ASP A 96 14.67 3.53 10.05
C ASP A 96 13.25 3.34 10.64
N GLN A 97 12.21 3.45 9.81
CA GLN A 97 10.82 3.23 10.19
C GLN A 97 10.37 1.75 10.09
N GLU A 98 11.22 0.85 9.58
CA GLU A 98 10.95 -0.58 9.43
C GLU A 98 11.75 -1.47 10.41
#